data_AF-A0A974PGZ7-F1
#
_entry.id   AF-A0A974PGZ7-F1
#
_cell.length_a   1.000
_cell.length_b   1.000
_cell.length_c   1.000
_cell.angle_alpha   90.00
_cell.angle_beta   90.00
_cell.angle_gamma   90.00
#
_symmetry.space_group_name_H-M   'P 1'
#
loop_
_entity.id
_entity.type
_entity.pdbx_description
1 polymer ?
#
loop_
_entity_poly.entity_id
_entity_poly.type
_entity_poly.pdbx_seq_one_letter_code
_entity_poly.pdbx_strand_id
1 'polypeptide(L)' 'MPALAYRSLKAGDLEAICGFVRNPEELFYAGPKFQYPLTPEQILHGLENRYSPTVIISDSTMR' A
#
# COMPACT_ATOMS: atom_id res chain seq x y z
N MET A 1 -6.43 7.90 21.12
CA MET A 1 -5.45 7.74 20.01
C MET A 1 -5.28 6.25 19.79
N PRO A 2 -5.56 5.71 18.60
CA PRO A 2 -5.39 4.27 18.36
C PRO A 2 -3.91 3.89 18.54
N ALA A 3 -3.65 2.71 19.10
CA ALA A 3 -2.29 2.19 19.13
C ALA A 3 -1.85 1.89 17.68
N LEU A 4 -0.61 2.27 17.35
CA LEU A 4 -0.02 2.04 16.04
C LEU A 4 1.21 1.14 16.20
N ALA A 5 1.32 0.15 15.33
CA ALA A 5 2.50 -0.71 15.18
C ALA A 5 3.01 -0.62 13.73
N TYR A 6 4.30 -0.93 13.52
CA TYR A 6 4.87 -1.03 12.19
C TYR A 6 5.54 -2.38 11.98
N ARG A 7 5.56 -2.86 10.73
CA ARG A 7 6.27 -4.07 10.32
C ARG A 7 6.57 -4.03 8.82
N SER A 8 7.43 -4.93 8.34
CA SER A 8 7.60 -5.13 6.90
C SER A 8 6.29 -5.48 6.22
N LEU A 9 6.12 -4.97 5.00
CA LEU A 9 5.03 -5.32 4.10
C LEU A 9 5.00 -6.84 3.87
N LYS A 10 3.80 -7.41 3.86
CA LYS A 10 3.54 -8.81 3.52
C LYS A 10 2.58 -8.87 2.33
N ALA A 11 2.59 -9.98 1.61
CA ALA A 11 1.71 -10.17 0.45
C ALA A 11 0.21 -9.98 0.81
N GLY A 12 -0.21 -10.40 2.00
CA GLY A 12 -1.59 -10.23 2.48
C GLY A 12 -2.01 -8.77 2.74
N ASP A 13 -1.09 -7.80 2.73
CA ASP A 13 -1.42 -6.38 2.87
C ASP A 13 -1.80 -5.73 1.53
N LEU A 14 -1.42 -6.35 0.40
CA LEU A 14 -1.45 -5.72 -0.91
C LEU A 14 -2.87 -5.37 -1.36
N GLU A 15 -3.83 -6.27 -1.17
CA GLU A 15 -5.23 -6.00 -1.54
C GLU A 15 -5.80 -4.80 -0.78
N ALA A 16 -5.52 -4.69 0.52
CA ALA A 16 -5.97 -3.56 1.33
C ALA A 16 -5.32 -2.24 0.90
N ILE A 17 -4.01 -2.27 0.57
CA ILE A 17 -3.27 -1.09 0.10
C ILE A 17 -3.80 -0.62 -1.27
N CYS A 18 -4.15 -1.54 -2.17
CA CYS A 18 -4.78 -1.17 -3.45
C CYS A 18 -6.06 -0.35 -3.25
N GLY A 19 -6.80 -0.60 -2.17
CA GLY A 19 -8.02 0.15 -1.81
C GLY A 19 -7.77 1.55 -1.22
N PHE A 20 -6.53 1.95 -0.93
CA PHE A 20 -6.23 3.28 -0.40
C PHE A 20 -6.47 4.39 -1.44
N VAL A 21 -6.22 4.08 -2.71
CA VAL A 21 -6.43 5.00 -3.83
C VAL A 21 -7.81 4.76 -4.42
N ARG A 22 -8.62 5.80 -4.54
CA ARG A 22 -10.03 5.70 -4.97
C ARG A 22 -10.28 6.25 -6.37
N ASN A 23 -9.30 6.93 -6.95
CA ASN A 23 -9.38 7.52 -8.28
C ASN A 23 -7.98 7.67 -8.92
N PRO A 24 -7.90 7.95 -10.24
CA PRO A 24 -6.62 8.11 -10.94
C PRO A 24 -5.74 9.26 -10.42
N GLU A 25 -6.33 10.34 -9.89
CA GLU A 25 -5.60 11.49 -9.35
C GLU A 25 -4.88 11.12 -8.05
N GLU A 26 -5.57 10.48 -7.11
CA GLU A 26 -4.96 9.93 -5.89
C GLU A 26 -3.85 8.94 -6.23
N LEU A 27 -4.04 8.09 -7.25
CA LEU A 27 -3.01 7.15 -7.71
C LEU A 27 -1.78 7.87 -8.28
N PHE A 28 -1.97 8.91 -9.09
CA PHE A 28 -0.87 9.71 -9.63
C PHE A 28 0.00 10.29 -8.51
N TYR A 29 -0.62 10.79 -7.44
CA TYR A 29 0.10 11.29 -6.26
C TYR A 29 0.77 10.18 -5.43
N ALA A 30 0.15 9.00 -5.32
CA ALA A 30 0.75 7.85 -4.64
C ALA A 30 1.97 7.27 -5.40
N GLY A 31 1.94 7.31 -6.73
CA GLY A 31 3.05 6.88 -7.57
C GLY A 31 2.78 7.16 -9.06
N PRO A 32 3.50 8.12 -9.69
CA PRO A 32 3.18 8.58 -11.05
C PRO A 32 3.44 7.53 -12.15
N LYS A 33 4.07 6.40 -11.81
CA LYS A 33 4.33 5.28 -12.73
C LYS A 33 3.23 4.21 -12.72
N PHE A 34 2.30 4.26 -11.76
CA PHE A 34 1.20 3.30 -11.69
C PHE A 34 0.06 3.66 -12.66
N GLN A 35 -0.77 2.67 -12.97
CA GLN A 35 -1.96 2.79 -13.81
C GLN A 35 -3.20 2.42 -13.00
N TYR A 36 -4.29 3.17 -13.19
CA TYR A 36 -5.54 2.94 -12.50
C TYR A 36 -6.37 1.84 -13.18
N PRO A 37 -6.93 0.85 -12.45
CA PRO A 37 -6.88 0.66 -11.00
C PRO A 37 -5.53 0.11 -10.52
N LEU A 38 -5.12 0.48 -9.30
CA LEU A 38 -3.91 -0.06 -8.67
C LEU A 38 -4.08 -1.57 -8.40
N THR A 39 -3.07 -2.38 -8.72
CA THR A 39 -3.07 -3.84 -8.47
C THR A 39 -1.88 -4.27 -7.62
N PRO A 40 -1.96 -5.43 -6.93
CA PRO A 40 -0.83 -5.99 -6.17
C PRO A 40 0.45 -6.13 -7.01
N GLU A 41 0.33 -6.53 -8.28
CA GLU A 41 1.47 -6.73 -9.20
C GLU A 41 2.18 -5.41 -9.50
N GLN A 42 1.41 -4.33 -9.67
CA GLN A 42 1.99 -3.00 -9.85
C GLN A 42 2.79 -2.58 -8.62
N ILE A 43 2.28 -2.83 -7.41
CA ILE A 43 2.99 -2.55 -6.17
C ILE A 43 4.28 -3.36 -6.12
N LEU A 44 4.22 -4.68 -6.33
CA LEU A 44 5.38 -5.57 -6.29
C LEU A 44 6.47 -5.14 -7.29
N HIS A 45 6.08 -4.84 -8.53
CA HIS A 45 7.00 -4.33 -9.53
C HIS A 45 7.60 -2.97 -9.13
N GLY A 46 6.79 -2.07 -8.56
CA GLY A 46 7.23 -0.78 -8.05
C GLY A 46 8.19 -0.87 -6.84
N LEU A 47 8.24 -2.02 -6.17
CA LEU A 47 9.12 -2.32 -5.04
C LEU A 47 10.47 -2.93 -5.43
N GLU A 48 10.65 -3.43 -6.66
CA GLU A 48 11.89 -4.09 -7.10
C GLU A 48 13.15 -3.22 -6.89
N ASN A 49 12.99 -1.90 -6.92
CA ASN A 49 14.08 -0.92 -6.73
C ASN A 49 13.90 -0.08 -5.46
N ARG A 50 13.14 -0.57 -4.47
CA ARG A 50 12.90 0.12 -3.18
C ARG A 50 13.34 -0.77 -2.02
N TYR A 51 13.81 -0.12 -0.96
CA TYR A 51 14.31 -0.81 0.23
C TYR A 51 13.30 -0.71 1.37
N SER A 52 13.13 -1.82 2.11
CA SER A 52 12.35 -1.89 3.36
C SER A 52 10.90 -1.39 3.27
N PRO A 53 10.07 -1.94 2.36
CA PRO A 53 8.64 -1.62 2.33
C PRO A 53 8.00 -1.95 3.68
N THR A 54 7.35 -0.94 4.28
CA THR A 54 6.86 -0.96 5.66
C THR A 54 5.39 -0.58 5.69
N VAL A 55 4.60 -1.26 6.51
CA VAL A 55 3.19 -0.95 6.76
C VAL A 55 3.00 -0.46 8.19
N ILE A 56 2.02 0.42 8.38
CA ILE A 56 1.51 0.82 9.70
C ILE A 56 0.19 0.09 9.94
N ILE A 57 0.07 -0.56 11.08
CA ILE A 57 -1.13 -1.27 11.53
C ILE A 57 -1.73 -0.49 12.69
N SER A 58 -3.04 -0.28 12.65
CA SER A 58 -3.81 0.24 13.79
C SER A 58 -4.65 -0.88 14.40
N ASP A 59 -4.97 -0.79 15.70
CA ASP A 59 -5.90 -1.74 16.36
C ASP A 59 -7.26 -1.84 15.63
N SER A 60 -7.71 -0.76 15.00
CA SER A 60 -8.92 -0.73 14.17
C SER A 60 -8.83 -1.57 12.89
N THR A 61 -7.61 -1.89 12.43
CA THR A 61 -7.34 -2.72 11.25
C THR A 61 -7.18 -4.20 11.61
N MET A 62 -7.12 -4.56 12.90
CA MET A 62 -7.01 -5.95 13.38
C MET A 62 -8.37 -6.68 13.54
N ARG A 63 -9.41 -6.26 12.82
CA ARG A 63 -10.75 -6.85 12.88
C ARG A 63 -11.07 -7.71 11.67
#